data_AF-A0A7C9QRW7-F1
#
_entry.id   AF-A0A7C9QRW7-F1
#
_cell.length_a   1.000
_cell.length_b   1.000
_cell.length_c   1.000
_cell.angle_alpha   90.00
_cell.angle_beta   90.00
_cell.angle_gamma   90.00
#
_symmetry.space_group_name_H-M   'P 1'
#
loop_
_entity.id
_entity.type
_entity.pdbx_description
1 polymer ?
#
loop_
_entity_poly.entity_id
_entity_poly.type
_entity_poly.pdbx_seq_one_letter_code
_entity_poly.pdbx_strand_id
1 'polypeptide(L)'
;MDDSESRSRAKRFADYVRLHVANEKAITLPVEARLLRSGINDFGLDLDLAQGTLMAVATREGVALESLAERPTRTFIDYLTNGKKVSKKNFRKAVTFYRRLTNDAVDEETARKQVKRIVDGDGLKVRRNLIGMRRWYNRIPKPDPVA
;
A
#
# COMPACT_ATOMS: atom_id res chain seq x y z
N MET A 1 -29.38 15.92 -5.85
CA MET A 1 -28.68 15.59 -4.59
C MET A 1 -28.07 16.90 -4.11
N ASP A 2 -28.36 17.36 -2.90
CA ASP A 2 -27.89 18.65 -2.41
C ASP A 2 -26.38 18.59 -2.11
N ASP A 3 -25.58 19.35 -2.86
CA ASP A 3 -24.13 19.45 -2.69
C ASP A 3 -23.70 19.82 -1.26
N SER A 4 -24.57 20.52 -0.52
CA SER A 4 -24.30 20.93 0.86
C SER A 4 -24.23 19.74 1.82
N GLU A 5 -25.12 18.76 1.63
CA GLU A 5 -25.25 17.60 2.49
C GLU A 5 -24.08 16.61 2.27
N SER A 6 -23.71 16.39 1.00
CA SER A 6 -22.56 15.56 0.64
C SER A 6 -21.25 16.12 1.21
N ARG A 7 -21.05 17.45 1.16
CA ARG A 7 -19.88 18.09 1.77
C ARG A 7 -19.87 17.94 3.30
N SER A 8 -21.02 18.03 3.94
CA SER A 8 -21.15 17.82 5.40
C SER A 8 -20.81 16.37 5.79
N ARG A 9 -21.28 15.38 5.03
CA ARG A 9 -20.93 13.96 5.23
C ARG A 9 -19.43 13.71 5.01
N ALA A 10 -18.86 14.27 3.94
CA ALA A 10 -17.42 14.14 3.65
C ALA A 10 -16.56 14.77 4.76
N LYS A 11 -16.95 15.93 5.30
CA LYS A 11 -16.26 16.57 6.41
C LYS A 11 -16.26 15.69 7.67
N ARG A 12 -17.42 15.14 8.05
CA ARG A 12 -17.54 14.23 9.20
C ARG A 12 -16.68 12.98 9.03
N PHE A 13 -16.66 12.42 7.83
CA PHE A 13 -15.79 11.29 7.52
C PHE A 13 -14.30 11.68 7.58
N ALA A 14 -13.93 12.87 7.10
CA ALA A 14 -12.56 13.35 7.19
C ALA A 14 -12.09 13.49 8.65
N ASP A 15 -12.94 14.00 9.54
CA ASP A 15 -12.64 14.09 10.98
C ASP A 15 -12.51 12.69 11.61
N TYR A 16 -13.40 11.76 11.24
CA TYR A 16 -13.32 10.35 11.67
C TYR A 16 -12.02 9.67 11.25
N VAL A 17 -11.63 9.82 9.98
CA VAL A 17 -10.35 9.30 9.45
C VAL A 17 -9.19 9.94 10.22
N ARG A 18 -9.22 11.26 10.42
CA ARG A 18 -8.16 11.98 11.14
C ARG A 18 -7.92 11.41 12.52
N LEU A 19 -8.99 11.14 13.28
CA LEU A 19 -8.89 10.53 14.61
C LEU A 19 -8.28 9.12 14.56
N HIS A 20 -8.61 8.34 13.52
CA HIS A 20 -8.07 6.99 13.35
C HIS A 20 -6.60 6.95 12.93
N VAL A 21 -6.10 8.00 12.27
CA VAL A 21 -4.74 8.03 11.72
C VAL A 21 -3.79 8.95 12.49
N ALA A 22 -4.28 9.65 13.53
CA ALA A 22 -3.52 10.68 14.25
C ALA A 22 -2.16 10.22 14.82
N ASN A 23 -2.02 8.93 15.12
CA ASN A 23 -0.79 8.33 15.65
C ASN A 23 -0.15 7.31 14.69
N GLU A 24 -0.68 7.19 13.49
CA GLU A 24 -0.25 6.20 12.51
C GLU A 24 0.71 6.81 11.51
N LYS A 25 1.75 6.06 11.12
CA LYS A 25 2.66 6.49 10.05
C LYS A 25 2.17 6.06 8.67
N ALA A 26 1.39 4.99 8.60
CA ALA A 26 0.76 4.51 7.38
C ALA A 26 -0.59 3.84 7.63
N ILE A 27 -1.43 3.88 6.61
CA ILE A 27 -2.68 3.15 6.52
C ILE A 27 -2.42 1.91 5.68
N THR A 28 -2.51 0.74 6.32
CA THR A 28 -2.37 -0.56 5.65
C THR A 28 -3.63 -0.92 4.87
N LEU A 29 -3.54 -1.85 3.92
CA LEU A 29 -4.69 -2.27 3.10
C LEU A 29 -5.92 -2.71 3.93
N PRO A 30 -5.79 -3.50 5.02
CA PRO A 30 -6.95 -3.85 5.85
C PRO A 30 -7.58 -2.65 6.56
N VAL A 31 -6.75 -1.72 7.04
CA VAL A 31 -7.23 -0.49 7.70
C VAL A 31 -7.90 0.42 6.69
N GLU A 32 -7.33 0.58 5.50
CA GLU A 32 -7.89 1.34 4.38
C GLU A 32 -9.26 0.78 3.99
N ALA A 33 -9.38 -0.54 3.78
CA ALA A 33 -10.64 -1.19 3.47
C ALA A 33 -11.70 -0.99 4.57
N ARG A 34 -11.30 -1.03 5.85
CA ARG A 34 -12.19 -0.76 6.98
C ARG A 34 -12.67 0.70 6.98
N LEU A 35 -11.77 1.66 6.77
CA LEU A 35 -12.12 3.09 6.72
C LEU A 35 -13.06 3.40 5.55
N LEU A 36 -12.81 2.83 4.38
CA LEU A 36 -13.70 2.98 3.21
C LEU A 36 -15.07 2.37 3.46
N ARG A 37 -15.12 1.18 4.08
CA ARG A 37 -16.39 0.54 4.46
C ARG A 37 -17.20 1.41 5.43
N SER A 38 -16.54 2.02 6.42
CA SER A 38 -17.20 3.00 7.30
C SER A 38 -17.66 4.23 6.53
N GLY A 39 -16.87 4.76 5.60
CA GLY A 39 -17.26 5.89 4.75
C GLY A 39 -18.57 5.64 3.99
N ILE A 40 -18.75 4.42 3.50
CA ILE A 40 -19.98 4.00 2.80
C ILE A 40 -21.12 3.76 3.78
N ASN A 41 -20.92 2.91 4.78
CA ASN A 41 -21.99 2.42 5.64
C ASN A 41 -22.43 3.44 6.70
N ASP A 42 -21.47 4.12 7.33
CA ASP A 42 -21.71 4.97 8.50
C ASP A 42 -21.89 6.44 8.10
N PHE A 43 -21.27 6.87 7.00
CA PHE A 43 -21.32 8.26 6.51
C PHE A 43 -22.12 8.45 5.23
N GLY A 44 -22.55 7.35 4.57
CA GLY A 44 -23.38 7.41 3.37
C GLY A 44 -22.68 8.08 2.19
N LEU A 45 -21.36 7.93 2.09
CA LEU A 45 -20.56 8.39 0.95
C LEU A 45 -20.55 7.31 -0.13
N ASP A 46 -20.43 7.72 -1.39
CA ASP A 46 -20.00 6.80 -2.42
C ASP A 46 -18.51 6.44 -2.24
N LEU A 47 -18.08 5.37 -2.90
CA LEU A 47 -16.71 4.86 -2.76
C LEU A 47 -15.68 5.90 -3.23
N ASP A 48 -15.96 6.63 -4.31
CA ASP A 48 -15.02 7.58 -4.92
C ASP A 48 -14.78 8.78 -4.00
N LEU A 49 -15.83 9.31 -3.39
CA LEU A 49 -15.79 10.41 -2.43
C LEU A 49 -15.15 9.96 -1.11
N ALA A 50 -15.44 8.74 -0.66
CA ALA A 50 -14.76 8.16 0.50
C ALA A 50 -13.24 7.99 0.23
N GLN A 51 -12.86 7.46 -0.92
CA GLN A 51 -11.45 7.34 -1.33
C GLN A 51 -10.76 8.70 -1.44
N GLY A 52 -11.38 9.65 -2.13
CA GLY A 52 -10.85 11.00 -2.28
C GLY A 52 -10.65 11.70 -0.92
N THR A 53 -11.62 11.54 -0.01
CA THR A 53 -11.54 12.11 1.35
C THR A 53 -10.43 11.43 2.16
N LEU A 54 -10.34 10.11 2.13
CA LEU A 54 -9.29 9.35 2.81
C LEU A 54 -7.89 9.75 2.31
N MET A 55 -7.71 9.84 0.99
CA MET A 55 -6.45 10.29 0.38
C MET A 55 -6.11 11.72 0.78
N ALA A 56 -7.08 12.63 0.80
CA ALA A 56 -6.87 14.01 1.20
C ALA A 56 -6.42 14.12 2.67
N VAL A 57 -7.05 13.36 3.57
CA VAL A 57 -6.65 13.33 4.99
C VAL A 57 -5.27 12.69 5.15
N ALA A 58 -5.02 11.54 4.54
CA ALA A 58 -3.73 10.86 4.61
C ALA A 58 -2.59 11.78 4.14
N THR A 59 -2.78 12.46 3.01
CA THR A 59 -1.83 13.45 2.48
C THR A 59 -1.61 14.61 3.45
N ARG A 60 -2.69 15.18 4.01
CA ARG A 60 -2.62 16.32 4.92
C ARG A 60 -1.92 15.97 6.24
N GLU A 61 -2.17 14.78 6.79
CA GLU A 61 -1.56 14.33 8.04
C GLU A 61 -0.18 13.66 7.82
N GLY A 62 0.32 13.58 6.58
CA GLY A 62 1.62 12.97 6.25
C GLY A 62 1.65 11.45 6.40
N VAL A 63 0.48 10.81 6.44
CA VAL A 63 0.30 9.36 6.61
C VAL A 63 0.33 8.71 5.24
N ALA A 64 1.18 7.70 5.07
CA ALA A 64 1.27 7.02 3.79
C ALA A 64 0.13 6.01 3.59
N LEU A 65 -0.36 5.88 2.36
CA LEU A 65 -1.32 4.85 1.97
C LEU A 65 -0.61 3.69 1.29
N GLU A 66 -0.82 2.49 1.80
CA GLU A 66 -0.23 1.27 1.24
C GLU A 66 -0.68 1.03 -0.21
N SER A 67 -1.96 1.28 -0.52
CA SER A 67 -2.51 1.20 -1.87
C SER A 67 -1.80 2.10 -2.88
N LEU A 68 -1.35 3.28 -2.46
CA LEU A 68 -0.61 4.22 -3.31
C LEU A 68 0.84 3.80 -3.54
N ALA A 69 1.42 2.97 -2.67
CA ALA A 69 2.79 2.48 -2.81
C ALA A 69 2.90 1.31 -3.80
N GLU A 70 1.84 0.53 -4.00
CA GLU A 70 1.85 -0.68 -4.82
C GLU A 70 2.14 -0.40 -6.30
N ARG A 71 1.35 0.47 -6.94
CA ARG A 71 1.49 0.75 -8.38
C ARG A 71 2.84 1.38 -8.75
N PRO A 72 3.36 2.40 -8.04
CA PRO A 72 4.70 2.92 -8.32
C PRO A 72 5.79 1.87 -8.09
N THR A 73 5.66 1.04 -7.05
CA THR A 73 6.62 -0.03 -6.76
C THR A 73 6.65 -1.07 -7.89
N ARG A 74 5.49 -1.44 -8.42
CA ARG A 74 5.37 -2.29 -9.61
C ARG A 74 6.13 -1.69 -10.80
N THR A 75 5.84 -0.43 -11.14
CA THR A 75 6.53 0.28 -12.23
C THR A 75 8.05 0.31 -12.02
N PHE A 76 8.49 0.53 -10.77
CA PHE A 76 9.91 0.56 -10.44
C PHE A 76 10.59 -0.82 -10.56
N ILE A 77 9.91 -1.90 -10.17
CA ILE A 77 10.41 -3.27 -10.37
C ILE A 77 10.57 -3.56 -11.86
N ASP A 78 9.57 -3.20 -12.66
CA ASP A 78 9.61 -3.37 -14.12
C ASP A 78 10.80 -2.61 -14.71
N TYR A 79 10.96 -1.33 -14.36
CA TYR A 79 12.12 -0.52 -14.76
C TYR A 79 13.47 -1.15 -14.36
N LEU A 80 13.60 -1.65 -13.13
CA LEU A 80 14.84 -2.26 -12.63
C LEU A 80 15.17 -3.58 -13.33
N THR A 81 14.15 -4.31 -13.78
CA THR A 81 14.35 -5.61 -14.42
C THR A 81 14.41 -5.52 -15.94
N ASN A 82 13.76 -4.53 -16.55
CA ASN A 82 13.60 -4.38 -17.99
C ASN A 82 13.10 -5.70 -18.62
N GLY A 83 12.00 -6.24 -18.09
CA GLY A 83 11.42 -7.53 -18.48
C GLY A 83 12.24 -8.78 -18.09
N LYS A 84 13.38 -8.62 -17.40
CA LYS A 84 14.21 -9.75 -16.95
C LYS A 84 13.77 -10.27 -15.57
N LYS A 85 14.48 -11.30 -15.11
CA LYS A 85 14.21 -11.91 -13.80
C LYS A 85 14.58 -10.97 -12.65
N VAL A 86 13.75 -10.91 -11.60
CA VAL A 86 13.99 -10.12 -10.38
C VAL A 86 15.22 -10.68 -9.64
N SER A 87 16.29 -9.90 -9.55
CA SER A 87 17.48 -10.25 -8.78
C SER A 87 17.34 -9.86 -7.31
N LYS A 88 18.12 -10.48 -6.41
CA LYS A 88 18.16 -10.11 -4.99
C LYS A 88 18.50 -8.62 -4.79
N LYS A 89 19.38 -8.06 -5.65
CA LYS A 89 19.76 -6.64 -5.62
C LYS A 89 18.57 -5.75 -6.02
N ASN A 90 17.87 -6.08 -7.10
CA ASN A 90 16.71 -5.31 -7.55
C ASN A 90 15.54 -5.42 -6.57
N PHE A 91 15.31 -6.60 -6.00
CA PHE A 91 14.32 -6.80 -4.94
C PHE A 91 14.59 -5.89 -3.74
N ARG A 92 15.84 -5.84 -3.24
CA ARG A 92 16.22 -4.94 -2.13
C ARG A 92 16.00 -3.47 -2.49
N LYS A 93 16.34 -3.05 -3.70
CA LYS A 93 16.06 -1.68 -4.17
C LYS A 93 14.55 -1.38 -4.17
N ALA A 94 13.73 -2.32 -4.63
CA ALA A 94 12.28 -2.17 -4.60
C ALA A 94 11.72 -2.10 -3.17
N VAL A 95 12.29 -2.86 -2.22
CA VAL A 95 11.94 -2.75 -0.78
C VAL A 95 12.28 -1.37 -0.23
N THR A 96 13.49 -0.86 -0.50
CA THR A 96 13.86 0.50 -0.08
C THR A 96 12.95 1.55 -0.71
N PHE A 97 12.59 1.39 -1.98
CA PHE A 97 11.68 2.29 -2.68
C PHE A 97 10.26 2.25 -2.08
N TYR A 98 9.73 1.06 -1.83
CA TYR A 98 8.44 0.86 -1.15
C TYR A 98 8.40 1.56 0.20
N ARG A 99 9.43 1.33 1.03
CA ARG A 99 9.55 1.98 2.34
C ARG A 99 9.55 3.51 2.26
N ARG A 100 10.25 4.07 1.27
CA ARG A 100 10.25 5.52 1.03
C ARG A 100 8.89 6.05 0.61
N LEU A 101 8.15 5.32 -0.24
CA LEU A 101 6.76 5.69 -0.58
C LEU A 101 5.84 5.63 0.64
N THR A 102 6.18 4.77 1.61
CA THR A 102 5.46 4.67 2.87
C THR A 102 6.02 5.55 4.00
N ASN A 103 6.87 6.54 3.72
CA ASN A 103 7.53 7.38 4.74
C ASN A 103 8.19 6.59 5.89
N ASP A 104 8.76 5.41 5.58
CA ASP A 104 9.34 4.48 6.55
C ASP A 104 8.38 4.03 7.67
N ALA A 105 7.07 4.21 7.47
CA ALA A 105 6.02 3.71 8.36
C ALA A 105 5.99 2.19 8.45
N VAL A 106 6.26 1.55 7.32
CA VAL A 106 6.29 0.10 7.18
C VAL A 106 7.71 -0.38 7.47
N ASP A 107 7.85 -1.30 8.41
CA ASP A 107 9.12 -1.92 8.75
C ASP A 107 9.70 -2.72 7.56
N GLU A 108 10.99 -3.08 7.63
CA GLU A 108 11.64 -3.79 6.52
C GLU A 108 11.03 -5.16 6.23
N GLU A 109 10.61 -5.90 7.25
CA GLU A 109 10.03 -7.23 7.06
C GLU A 109 8.68 -7.13 6.33
N THR A 110 7.81 -6.24 6.79
CA THR A 110 6.51 -5.97 6.16
C THR A 110 6.69 -5.45 4.75
N ALA A 111 7.63 -4.53 4.52
CA ALA A 111 7.94 -4.05 3.16
C ALA A 111 8.44 -5.18 2.25
N ARG A 112 9.21 -6.15 2.77
CA ARG A 112 9.65 -7.33 2.01
C ARG A 112 8.50 -8.27 1.68
N LYS A 113 7.56 -8.48 2.61
CA LYS A 113 6.33 -9.23 2.36
C LYS A 113 5.50 -8.58 1.25
N GLN A 114 5.37 -7.25 1.26
CA GLN A 114 4.59 -6.53 0.25
C GLN A 114 5.24 -6.53 -1.12
N VAL A 115 6.54 -6.25 -1.21
CA VAL A 115 7.27 -6.36 -2.50
C VAL A 115 7.24 -7.79 -3.02
N LYS A 116 7.30 -8.79 -2.15
CA LYS A 116 7.10 -10.20 -2.54
C LYS A 116 5.70 -10.44 -3.12
N ARG A 117 4.65 -9.94 -2.47
CA ARG A 117 3.27 -9.99 -2.97
C ARG A 117 3.15 -9.42 -4.38
N ILE A 118 3.75 -8.25 -4.62
CA ILE A 118 3.73 -7.58 -5.94
C ILE A 118 4.43 -8.46 -6.98
N VAL A 119 5.64 -8.98 -6.66
CA VAL A 119 6.40 -9.85 -7.57
C VAL A 119 5.64 -11.14 -7.90
N ASP A 120 5.04 -11.77 -6.89
CA ASP A 120 4.28 -13.01 -7.07
C ASP A 120 2.97 -12.76 -7.86
N GLY A 121 2.24 -11.68 -7.54
CA GLY A 121 0.98 -11.30 -8.19
C GLY A 121 1.13 -10.93 -9.66
N ASP A 122 2.28 -10.39 -10.05
CA ASP A 122 2.58 -10.02 -11.45
C ASP A 122 3.19 -11.17 -12.26
N GLY A 123 3.33 -12.35 -11.66
CA GLY A 123 3.95 -13.51 -12.32
C GLY A 123 5.44 -13.31 -12.65
N LEU A 124 6.10 -12.33 -12.01
CA LEU A 124 7.48 -11.99 -12.31
C LEU A 124 8.43 -13.10 -11.89
N LYS A 125 9.29 -13.54 -12.81
CA LYS A 125 10.24 -14.63 -12.54
C LYS A 125 11.40 -14.15 -11.66
N VAL A 126 11.63 -14.81 -10.53
CA VAL A 126 12.78 -14.50 -9.66
C VAL A 126 14.06 -15.20 -10.14
N ARG A 127 15.18 -14.44 -10.15
CA ARG A 127 16.51 -14.94 -10.52
C ARG A 127 17.03 -15.92 -9.46
N ARG A 128 17.53 -17.05 -9.94
CA ARG A 128 18.19 -18.09 -9.13
C ARG A 128 19.57 -17.60 -8.66
N ASN A 129 20.02 -18.10 -7.50
CA ASN A 129 21.41 -17.90 -7.06
C ASN A 129 22.39 -18.77 -7.88
N LEU A 130 23.69 -18.71 -7.57
CA LEU A 130 24.74 -19.48 -8.27
C LEU A 130 24.47 -21.00 -8.28
N ILE A 131 23.74 -21.53 -7.28
CA ILE A 131 23.41 -22.95 -7.13
C ILE A 131 21.99 -23.25 -7.66
N GLY A 132 21.42 -22.38 -8.51
CA GLY A 132 20.10 -22.59 -9.10
C GLY A 132 18.91 -22.43 -8.14
N MET A 133 19.13 -22.10 -6.86
CA MET A 133 18.09 -22.01 -5.85
C MET A 133 17.56 -20.59 -5.65
N ARG A 134 16.29 -20.47 -5.24
CA ARG A 134 15.64 -19.21 -4.82
C ARG A 134 15.63 -19.05 -3.29
N ARG A 135 16.54 -19.68 -2.56
CA ARG A 135 16.58 -19.72 -1.07
C ARG A 135 16.40 -18.34 -0.43
N TRP A 136 17.01 -17.30 -1.00
CA TRP A 136 16.91 -15.94 -0.46
C TRP A 136 15.47 -15.37 -0.53
N TYR A 137 14.71 -15.73 -1.56
CA TYR A 137 13.35 -15.26 -1.80
C TYR A 137 12.32 -16.13 -1.07
N ASN A 138 12.58 -17.44 -1.00
CA ASN A 138 11.72 -18.39 -0.29
C ASN A 138 11.77 -18.20 1.24
N ARG A 139 12.87 -17.65 1.77
CA ARG A 139 12.99 -17.29 3.19
C ARG A 139 12.16 -16.08 3.61
N ILE A 140 11.68 -15.29 2.66
CA ILE A 140 10.79 -14.17 2.97
C ILE A 140 9.43 -14.79 3.30
N PRO A 141 8.85 -14.52 4.49
CA PRO A 141 7.52 -15.01 4.82
C PRO A 141 6.51 -14.62 3.73
N LYS A 142 5.45 -15.41 3.58
CA LYS A 142 4.34 -14.99 2.71
C LYS A 142 3.71 -13.73 3.31
N PRO A 143 3.23 -12.79 2.48
CA PRO A 143 2.38 -11.72 2.98
C PRO A 143 1.20 -12.34 3.74
N ASP A 144 0.84 -11.73 4.86
CA ASP A 144 -0.33 -12.14 5.62
C ASP A 144 -1.55 -12.01 4.69
N PRO A 145 -2.46 -13.01 4.67
CA PRO A 145 -3.66 -12.93 3.84
C PRO A 145 -4.40 -11.64 4.21
N VAL A 146 -4.81 -10.88 3.20
CA VAL A 146 -5.71 -9.75 3.39
C VAL A 146 -7.00 -10.35 3.96
N ALA A 147 -7.28 -10.08 5.23
CA ALA A 147 -8.50 -10.49 5.91
C ALA A 147 -9.71 -9.67 5.40
#